data_AF-A0A3D4LUG0-F1
#
_entry.id   AF-A0A3D4LUG0-F1
#
_cell.length_a   1.000
_cell.length_b   1.000
_cell.length_c   1.000
_cell.angle_alpha   90.00
_cell.angle_beta   90.00
_cell.angle_gamma   90.00
#
_symmetry.space_group_name_H-M   'P 1'
#
loop_
_entity.id
_entity.type
_entity.pdbx_description
1 polymer ?
#
loop_
_entity_poly.entity_id
_entity_poly.type
_entity_poly.pdbx_seq_one_letter_code
_entity_poly.pdbx_strand_id
1 'polypeptide(L)'
;MLNDKTVLHPGNTASLTGSLQEIMTATNPGMFDRREYYKEKGVYYELRATTLQITSFRTNPVKDLLYRLRNRMGEVYTTSLPAKESGIVSAMILGDKSLLDIDIRQLYQESGIGHLLAISGVKTLKLGIPLVPATRINWAFVSLHIAIIYILKLCLDEEIIPRCRFPCSRGYLTKCINWQKKQ
;
A
#
# COMPACT_ATOMS: atom_id res chain seq x y z
N MET A 1 -10.26 7.21 -23.90
CA MET A 1 -10.29 5.74 -24.03
C MET A 1 -8.95 5.34 -24.63
N LEU A 2 -8.02 4.89 -23.79
CA LEU A 2 -6.76 4.30 -24.26
C LEU A 2 -7.12 3.01 -25.01
N ASN A 3 -6.49 2.78 -26.16
CA ASN A 3 -6.79 1.66 -27.04
C ASN A 3 -6.74 0.33 -26.26
N ASP A 4 -7.88 -0.34 -26.12
CA ASP A 4 -8.24 -1.33 -25.10
C ASP A 4 -7.52 -2.70 -25.24
N LYS A 5 -6.38 -2.75 -25.94
CA LYS A 5 -5.68 -3.99 -26.31
C LYS A 5 -4.18 -4.01 -25.97
N THR A 6 -3.65 -2.97 -25.33
CA THR A 6 -2.22 -2.98 -24.95
C THR A 6 -2.04 -3.56 -23.55
N VAL A 7 -1.68 -4.85 -23.46
CA VAL A 7 -1.38 -5.51 -22.19
C VAL A 7 -0.06 -4.98 -21.65
N LEU A 8 -0.11 -4.29 -20.51
CA LEU A 8 1.08 -3.76 -19.84
C LEU A 8 1.66 -4.81 -18.88
N HIS A 9 2.96 -5.02 -19.00
CA HIS A 9 3.74 -5.87 -18.10
C HIS A 9 4.68 -5.00 -17.25
N PRO A 10 4.95 -5.40 -16.01
CA PRO A 10 5.93 -4.71 -15.17
C PRO A 10 7.32 -4.67 -15.84
N GLY A 11 7.84 -3.46 -16.04
CA GLY A 11 9.12 -3.22 -16.70
C GLY A 11 8.99 -2.75 -18.15
N ASN A 12 7.79 -2.70 -18.74
CA ASN A 12 7.59 -2.07 -20.03
C ASN A 12 7.91 -0.57 -19.96
N THR A 13 8.62 -0.07 -20.97
CA THR A 13 8.71 1.37 -21.22
C THR A 13 7.63 1.73 -22.24
N ALA A 14 6.84 2.76 -21.95
CA ALA A 14 5.82 3.25 -22.85
C ALA A 14 5.96 4.76 -23.09
N SER A 15 5.67 5.17 -24.31
CA SER A 15 5.46 6.56 -24.70
C SER A 15 3.97 6.88 -24.65
N LEU A 16 3.63 8.04 -24.09
CA LEU A 16 2.26 8.51 -23.90
C LEU A 16 2.08 9.83 -24.64
N THR A 17 0.98 9.98 -25.37
CA THR A 17 0.57 11.29 -25.90
C THR A 17 -0.85 11.60 -25.45
N GLY A 18 -1.12 12.87 -25.14
CA GLY A 18 -2.39 13.27 -24.55
C GLY A 18 -2.46 14.76 -24.22
N SER A 19 -3.51 15.14 -23.50
CA SER A 19 -3.72 16.52 -23.06
C SER A 19 -3.22 16.72 -21.63
N LEU A 20 -2.43 17.77 -21.43
CA LEU A 20 -2.02 18.19 -20.09
C LEU A 20 -3.13 19.05 -19.48
N GLN A 21 -3.57 18.73 -18.27
CA GLN A 21 -4.64 19.43 -17.58
C GLN A 21 -4.21 19.78 -16.16
N GLU A 22 -4.74 20.87 -15.61
CA GLU A 22 -4.50 21.22 -14.21
C GLU A 22 -5.24 20.25 -13.28
N ILE A 23 -4.61 19.89 -12.17
CA ILE A 23 -5.21 18.99 -11.18
C ILE A 23 -6.40 19.71 -10.51
N MET A 24 -7.58 19.11 -10.63
CA MET A 24 -8.81 19.68 -10.06
C MET A 24 -8.79 19.68 -8.52
N THR A 25 -9.33 20.75 -7.93
CA THR A 25 -9.56 20.88 -6.49
C THR A 25 -10.75 20.04 -6.03
N ALA A 26 -10.83 19.77 -4.73
CA ALA A 26 -12.01 19.14 -4.15
C ALA A 26 -13.25 20.05 -4.32
N THR A 27 -14.33 19.52 -4.90
CA THR A 27 -15.58 20.25 -5.09
C THR A 27 -16.48 20.22 -3.85
N ASN A 28 -16.31 19.22 -2.98
CA ASN A 28 -17.12 19.05 -1.77
C ASN A 28 -16.30 19.32 -0.51
N PRO A 29 -16.86 20.00 0.51
CA PRO A 29 -16.23 20.18 1.81
C PRO A 29 -15.91 18.82 2.46
N GLY A 30 -14.67 18.63 2.92
CA GLY A 30 -14.22 17.40 3.59
C GLY A 30 -13.70 16.30 2.66
N MET A 31 -13.77 16.47 1.34
CA MET A 31 -13.09 15.59 0.38
C MET A 31 -11.59 15.86 0.35
N PHE A 32 -10.83 14.84 -0.03
CA PHE A 32 -9.38 14.96 -0.22
C PHE A 32 -9.04 15.93 -1.35
N ASP A 33 -8.35 17.03 -1.03
CA ASP A 33 -7.87 17.97 -2.03
C ASP A 33 -6.63 17.42 -2.75
N ARG A 34 -6.85 16.86 -3.94
CA ARG A 34 -5.77 16.33 -4.79
C ARG A 34 -4.81 17.44 -5.22
N ARG A 35 -5.30 18.64 -5.51
CA ARG A 35 -4.46 19.73 -6.01
C ARG A 35 -3.49 20.18 -4.92
N GLU A 36 -3.98 20.39 -3.70
CA GLU A 36 -3.13 20.78 -2.57
C GLU A 36 -2.08 19.71 -2.25
N TYR A 37 -2.49 18.44 -2.17
CA TYR A 37 -1.59 17.32 -1.91
C TYR A 37 -0.47 17.17 -2.97
N TYR A 38 -0.81 17.26 -4.24
CA TYR A 38 0.19 17.13 -5.32
C TYR A 38 1.04 18.40 -5.45
N LYS A 39 0.50 19.57 -5.16
CA LYS A 39 1.24 20.83 -5.09
C LYS A 39 2.35 20.78 -4.04
N GLU A 40 2.09 20.22 -2.85
CA GLU A 40 3.12 19.98 -1.84
C GLU A 40 4.22 19.03 -2.33
N LYS A 41 3.92 18.15 -3.28
CA LYS A 41 4.89 17.26 -3.94
C LYS A 41 5.54 17.88 -5.19
N GLY A 42 5.25 19.13 -5.51
CA GLY A 42 5.76 19.82 -6.70
C GLY A 42 5.12 19.36 -8.01
N VAL A 43 3.96 18.70 -7.97
CA VAL A 43 3.22 18.22 -9.14
C VAL A 43 1.98 19.09 -9.33
N TYR A 44 1.89 19.77 -10.48
CA TYR A 44 0.84 20.77 -10.74
C TYR A 44 -0.16 20.35 -11.82
N TYR A 45 0.27 19.49 -12.73
CA TYR A 45 -0.50 19.07 -13.89
C TYR A 45 -0.61 17.55 -13.97
N GLU A 46 -1.73 17.05 -14.48
CA GLU A 46 -1.92 15.65 -14.85
C GLU A 46 -2.02 15.50 -16.37
N LEU A 47 -1.40 14.46 -16.92
CA LEU A 47 -1.52 14.11 -18.33
C LEU A 47 -2.66 13.12 -18.51
N ARG A 48 -3.71 13.52 -19.24
CA ARG A 48 -4.73 12.60 -19.72
C ARG A 48 -4.29 12.01 -21.04
N ALA A 49 -3.72 10.80 -20.98
CA ALA A 49 -3.21 10.10 -22.15
C ALA A 49 -4.36 9.67 -23.09
N THR A 50 -4.22 10.02 -24.37
CA THR A 50 -5.11 9.60 -25.46
C THR A 50 -4.56 8.37 -26.16
N THR A 51 -3.23 8.30 -26.33
CA THR A 51 -2.56 7.14 -26.90
C THR A 51 -1.40 6.68 -26.02
N LEU A 52 -1.17 5.36 -26.04
CA LEU A 52 -0.07 4.69 -25.37
C LEU A 52 0.60 3.76 -26.38
N GLN A 53 1.92 3.84 -26.49
CA GLN A 53 2.72 2.95 -27.31
C GLN A 53 3.86 2.38 -26.47
N ILE A 54 4.01 1.05 -26.44
CA ILE A 54 5.11 0.39 -25.75
C ILE A 54 6.37 0.52 -26.62
N THR A 55 7.39 1.18 -26.09
CA THR A 55 8.67 1.42 -26.79
C THR A 55 9.74 0.39 -26.40
N SER A 56 9.59 -0.28 -25.25
CA SER A 56 10.48 -1.35 -24.83
C SER A 56 9.73 -2.43 -24.05
N PHE A 57 9.99 -3.68 -24.41
CA PHE A 57 9.50 -4.88 -23.74
C PHE A 57 10.55 -5.50 -22.81
N ARG A 58 11.56 -4.74 -22.38
CA ARG A 58 12.58 -5.24 -21.45
C ARG A 58 12.00 -5.41 -20.05
N THR A 59 11.31 -6.51 -19.84
CA THR A 59 10.77 -6.92 -18.55
C THR A 59 11.79 -7.79 -17.82
N ASN A 60 11.94 -7.60 -16.50
CA ASN A 60 12.67 -8.56 -15.69
C ASN A 60 11.86 -9.88 -15.65
N PRO A 61 12.41 -11.02 -16.09
CA PRO A 61 11.65 -12.26 -16.24
C PRO A 61 11.06 -12.75 -14.91
N VAL A 62 11.73 -12.50 -13.79
CA VAL A 62 11.20 -12.86 -12.45
C VAL A 62 10.00 -12.00 -12.09
N LYS A 63 10.07 -10.68 -12.36
CA LYS A 63 8.95 -9.77 -12.08
C LYS A 63 7.75 -10.08 -12.98
N ASP A 64 7.99 -10.40 -14.24
CA ASP A 64 6.92 -10.80 -15.15
C ASP A 64 6.28 -12.13 -14.73
N LEU A 65 7.07 -13.13 -14.32
CA LEU A 65 6.56 -14.38 -13.78
C LEU A 65 5.68 -14.17 -12.54
N LEU A 66 6.17 -13.37 -11.57
CA LEU A 66 5.40 -13.06 -10.35
C LEU A 66 4.11 -12.30 -10.68
N TYR A 67 4.15 -11.40 -11.66
CA TYR A 67 2.96 -10.68 -12.13
C TYR A 67 1.94 -11.61 -12.78
N ARG A 68 2.38 -12.50 -13.67
CA ARG A 68 1.50 -13.52 -14.28
C ARG A 68 0.91 -14.46 -13.24
N LEU A 69 1.72 -14.89 -12.26
CA LEU A 69 1.25 -15.73 -11.16
C LEU A 69 0.18 -15.00 -10.33
N ARG A 70 0.42 -13.73 -9.98
CA ARG A 70 -0.55 -12.88 -9.27
C ARG A 70 -1.87 -12.78 -10.04
N ASN A 71 -1.80 -12.51 -11.34
CA ASN A 71 -3.00 -12.41 -12.18
C ASN A 71 -3.73 -13.75 -12.28
N ARG A 72 -3.00 -14.86 -12.43
CA ARG A 72 -3.60 -16.20 -12.48
C ARG A 72 -4.31 -16.56 -11.17
N MET A 73 -3.72 -16.22 -10.02
CA MET A 73 -4.39 -16.39 -8.73
C MET A 73 -5.67 -15.55 -8.63
N GLY A 74 -5.62 -14.31 -9.13
CA GLY A 74 -6.80 -13.44 -9.22
C GLY A 74 -7.92 -14.05 -10.05
N GLU A 75 -7.60 -14.58 -11.24
CA GLU A 75 -8.55 -15.29 -12.11
C GLU A 75 -9.20 -16.50 -11.43
N VAL A 76 -8.41 -17.27 -10.67
CA VAL A 76 -8.94 -18.40 -9.90
C VAL A 76 -9.94 -17.90 -8.86
N TYR A 77 -9.62 -16.83 -8.13
CA TYR A 77 -10.54 -16.27 -7.14
C TYR A 77 -11.83 -15.76 -7.78
N THR A 78 -11.76 -15.07 -8.92
CA THR A 78 -12.95 -14.56 -9.60
C THR A 78 -13.81 -15.67 -10.20
N THR A 79 -13.22 -16.81 -10.55
CA THR A 79 -13.95 -17.95 -11.14
C THR A 79 -14.52 -18.87 -10.07
N SER A 80 -13.84 -19.01 -8.93
CA SER A 80 -14.22 -19.96 -7.87
C SER A 80 -15.06 -19.35 -6.74
N LEU A 81 -15.07 -18.02 -6.59
CA LEU A 81 -15.76 -17.33 -5.50
C LEU A 81 -16.78 -16.31 -6.03
N PRO A 82 -17.87 -16.05 -5.29
CA PRO A 82 -18.73 -14.89 -5.51
C PRO A 82 -17.93 -13.58 -5.59
N ALA A 83 -18.38 -12.63 -6.40
CA ALA A 83 -17.68 -11.36 -6.67
C ALA A 83 -17.25 -10.60 -5.41
N LYS A 84 -18.10 -10.60 -4.38
CA LYS A 84 -17.82 -9.96 -3.09
C LYS A 84 -16.64 -10.60 -2.36
N GLU A 85 -16.63 -11.93 -2.31
CA GLU A 85 -15.61 -12.72 -1.61
C GLU A 85 -14.29 -12.72 -2.38
N SER A 86 -14.35 -12.82 -3.71
CA SER A 86 -13.17 -12.74 -4.57
C SER A 86 -12.46 -11.40 -4.43
N GLY A 87 -13.19 -10.29 -4.30
CA GLY A 87 -12.64 -8.96 -4.03
C GLY A 87 -11.92 -8.86 -2.68
N ILE A 88 -12.51 -9.43 -1.62
CA ILE A 88 -11.89 -9.45 -0.27
C ILE A 88 -10.62 -10.29 -0.26
N VAL A 89 -10.67 -11.51 -0.81
CA VAL A 89 -9.53 -12.44 -0.86
C VAL A 89 -8.41 -11.89 -1.74
N SER A 90 -8.73 -11.30 -2.89
CA SER A 90 -7.78 -10.61 -3.76
C SER A 90 -7.08 -9.46 -3.04
N ALA A 91 -7.82 -8.65 -2.28
CA ALA A 91 -7.25 -7.54 -1.52
C ALA A 91 -6.32 -8.03 -0.41
N MET A 92 -6.67 -9.13 0.26
CA MET A 92 -5.91 -9.65 1.39
C MET A 92 -4.66 -10.43 0.99
N ILE A 93 -4.75 -11.29 -0.04
CA ILE A 93 -3.65 -12.17 -0.46
C ILE A 93 -2.79 -11.53 -1.54
N LEU A 94 -3.41 -10.95 -2.58
CA LEU A 94 -2.70 -10.39 -3.75
C LEU A 94 -2.40 -8.90 -3.59
N GLY A 95 -2.92 -8.27 -2.52
CA GLY A 95 -2.91 -6.82 -2.35
C GLY A 95 -3.74 -6.09 -3.40
N ASP A 96 -4.59 -6.80 -4.17
CA ASP A 96 -5.36 -6.22 -5.25
C ASP A 96 -6.72 -5.70 -4.76
N LYS A 97 -6.86 -4.38 -4.72
CA LYS A 97 -8.09 -3.72 -4.25
C LYS A 97 -9.02 -3.31 -5.38
N SER A 98 -8.67 -3.60 -6.64
CA SER A 98 -9.46 -3.19 -7.80
C SER A 98 -10.87 -3.79 -7.82
N LEU A 99 -11.01 -5.00 -7.26
CA LEU A 99 -12.27 -5.75 -7.20
C LEU A 99 -13.03 -5.55 -5.89
N LEU A 100 -12.53 -4.73 -4.96
CA LEU A 100 -13.16 -4.54 -3.66
C LEU A 100 -14.29 -3.52 -3.74
N ASP A 101 -15.50 -3.95 -3.37
CA ASP A 101 -16.67 -3.09 -3.33
C ASP A 101 -16.52 -1.92 -2.34
N ILE A 102 -17.08 -0.76 -2.69
CA ILE A 102 -16.96 0.48 -1.93
C ILE A 102 -17.59 0.33 -0.55
N ASP A 103 -18.74 -0.35 -0.47
CA ASP A 103 -19.48 -0.60 0.76
C ASP A 103 -18.67 -1.48 1.72
N ILE A 104 -17.96 -2.47 1.17
CA ILE A 104 -17.10 -3.36 1.96
C ILE A 104 -15.86 -2.63 2.43
N ARG A 105 -15.26 -1.80 1.58
CA ARG A 105 -14.14 -0.95 2.00
C ARG A 105 -14.55 -0.03 3.13
N GLN A 106 -15.72 0.60 3.03
CA GLN A 106 -16.26 1.49 4.05
C GLN A 106 -16.57 0.74 5.35
N LEU A 107 -17.25 -0.41 5.27
CA LEU A 107 -17.55 -1.26 6.43
C LEU A 107 -16.28 -1.64 7.21
N TYR A 108 -15.21 -2.02 6.51
CA TYR A 108 -13.93 -2.35 7.14
C TYR A 108 -13.26 -1.10 7.76
N GLN A 109 -13.38 0.06 7.12
CA GLN A 109 -12.86 1.33 7.67
C GLN A 109 -13.61 1.75 8.94
N GLU A 110 -14.95 1.71 8.92
CA GLU A 110 -15.82 2.03 10.06
C GLU A 110 -15.61 1.06 11.23
N SER A 111 -15.39 -0.21 10.92
CA SER A 111 -15.07 -1.25 11.91
C SER A 111 -13.64 -1.16 12.45
N GLY A 112 -12.83 -0.18 12.02
CA GLY A 112 -11.44 0.01 12.46
C GLY A 112 -10.43 -1.03 11.93
N ILE A 113 -10.91 -1.99 11.13
CA ILE A 113 -10.12 -3.10 10.57
C ILE A 113 -9.65 -2.85 9.13
N GLY A 114 -9.86 -1.64 8.58
CA GLY A 114 -9.44 -1.28 7.22
C GLY A 114 -7.93 -1.42 6.99
N HIS A 115 -7.14 -1.40 8.07
CA HIS A 115 -5.71 -1.68 8.00
C HIS A 115 -5.43 -3.12 7.53
N LEU A 116 -6.28 -4.12 7.84
CA LEU A 116 -6.14 -5.51 7.38
C LEU A 116 -6.21 -5.63 5.86
N LEU A 117 -7.08 -4.86 5.21
CA LEU A 117 -7.13 -4.75 3.75
C LEU A 117 -5.87 -4.09 3.17
N ALA A 118 -5.08 -3.39 3.99
CA ALA A 118 -3.84 -2.74 3.61
C ALA A 118 -2.58 -3.48 4.05
N ILE A 119 -2.69 -4.58 4.81
CA ILE A 119 -1.52 -5.41 5.17
C ILE A 119 -1.11 -6.21 3.94
N SER A 120 -0.31 -5.57 3.08
CA SER A 120 0.43 -6.24 2.02
C SER A 120 1.51 -7.13 2.65
N GLY A 121 1.34 -8.45 2.66
CA GLY A 121 2.42 -9.46 2.75
C GLY A 121 3.40 -9.45 3.94
N VAL A 122 3.45 -8.44 4.82
CA VAL A 122 4.42 -8.41 5.92
C VAL A 122 4.08 -9.45 6.98
N LYS A 123 2.78 -9.77 7.13
CA LYS A 123 2.35 -10.83 8.05
C LYS A 123 2.76 -12.23 7.58
N THR A 124 3.10 -12.42 6.29
CA THR A 124 3.68 -13.67 5.79
C THR A 124 5.22 -13.70 5.85
N LEU A 125 5.89 -12.58 6.19
CA LEU A 125 7.34 -12.59 6.42
C LEU A 125 7.72 -13.47 7.63
N LYS A 126 6.80 -13.66 8.59
CA LYS A 126 6.99 -14.61 9.70
C LYS A 126 6.78 -16.08 9.32
N LEU A 127 6.25 -16.38 8.12
CA LEU A 127 6.16 -17.73 7.58
C LEU A 127 7.41 -18.12 6.76
N GLY A 128 8.33 -17.18 6.49
CA GLY A 128 9.60 -17.40 5.80
C GLY A 128 10.74 -17.91 6.69
N ILE A 129 10.45 -18.51 7.85
CA ILE A 129 11.48 -19.01 8.78
C ILE A 129 12.19 -20.32 8.33
N PRO A 130 11.75 -21.12 7.33
CA PRO A 130 12.59 -22.25 6.90
C PRO A 130 13.48 -21.96 5.67
N LEU A 131 13.47 -20.74 5.09
CA LEU A 131 14.23 -20.45 3.86
C LEU A 131 15.56 -19.72 4.09
N VAL A 132 15.88 -19.37 5.34
CA VAL A 132 17.26 -18.97 5.70
C VAL A 132 17.95 -20.26 6.18
N PRO A 133 18.99 -20.77 5.49
CA PRO A 133 19.78 -21.86 6.04
C PRO A 133 20.33 -21.38 7.38
N ALA A 134 19.91 -22.08 8.43
CA ALA A 134 20.22 -21.75 9.81
C ALA A 134 21.71 -21.99 10.10
N THR A 135 22.60 -21.08 9.70
CA THR A 135 24.01 -21.09 10.12
C THR A 135 24.67 -19.72 10.02
N ARG A 136 24.16 -18.67 10.71
CA ARG A 136 25.03 -17.57 11.21
C ARG A 136 24.38 -16.53 12.15
N ILE A 137 23.39 -16.92 12.94
CA ILE A 137 22.96 -16.08 14.06
C ILE A 137 23.62 -16.64 15.32
N ASN A 138 24.56 -15.88 15.91
CA ASN A 138 25.12 -16.19 17.21
C ASN A 138 23.97 -16.20 18.23
N TRP A 139 23.50 -17.39 18.61
CA TRP A 139 22.35 -17.57 19.50
C TRP A 139 22.51 -16.89 20.86
N ALA A 140 23.76 -16.59 21.27
CA ALA A 140 24.05 -15.77 22.44
C ALA A 140 23.47 -14.33 22.34
N PHE A 141 23.42 -13.74 21.15
CA PHE A 141 22.87 -12.39 20.95
C PHE A 141 21.33 -12.40 20.82
N VAL A 142 20.72 -13.51 20.38
CA VAL A 142 19.26 -13.61 20.24
C VAL A 142 18.58 -13.57 21.60
N SER A 143 19.12 -14.27 22.60
CA SER A 143 18.60 -14.22 23.96
C SER A 143 18.64 -12.82 24.56
N LEU A 144 19.70 -12.05 24.28
CA LEU A 144 19.84 -10.67 24.76
C LEU A 144 18.83 -9.73 24.09
N HIS A 145 18.61 -9.85 22.77
CA HIS A 145 17.64 -9.02 22.06
C HIS A 145 16.19 -9.36 22.45
N ILE A 146 15.88 -10.64 22.65
CA ILE A 146 14.55 -11.06 23.15
C ILE A 146 14.32 -10.49 24.56
N ALA A 147 15.33 -10.56 25.43
CA ALA A 147 15.26 -9.96 26.75
C ALA A 147 15.11 -8.43 26.68
N ILE A 148 15.85 -7.73 25.83
CA ILE A 148 15.72 -6.28 25.62
C ILE A 148 14.33 -5.90 25.09
N ILE A 149 13.77 -6.66 24.15
CA ILE A 149 12.40 -6.44 23.65
C ILE A 149 11.37 -6.69 24.75
N TYR A 150 11.54 -7.72 25.58
CA TYR A 150 10.66 -8.01 26.70
C TYR A 150 10.76 -6.95 27.80
N ILE A 151 11.97 -6.47 28.09
CA ILE A 151 12.25 -5.39 29.05
C ILE A 151 11.70 -4.06 28.51
N LEU A 152 11.84 -3.75 27.22
CA LEU A 152 11.20 -2.59 26.62
C LEU A 152 9.68 -2.72 26.68
N LYS A 153 9.13 -3.91 26.45
CA LYS A 153 7.69 -4.17 26.52
C LYS A 153 7.14 -4.09 27.95
N LEU A 154 7.95 -4.44 28.95
CA LEU A 154 7.63 -4.31 30.38
C LEU A 154 7.87 -2.88 30.90
N CYS A 155 8.85 -2.15 30.36
CA CYS A 155 9.09 -0.73 30.68
C CYS A 155 8.09 0.19 29.96
N LEU A 156 7.52 -0.26 28.84
CA LEU A 156 6.44 0.40 28.11
C LEU A 156 5.11 -0.30 28.44
N ASP A 157 4.75 -0.35 29.73
CA ASP A 157 3.38 -0.57 30.16
C ASP A 157 2.50 0.54 29.56
N GLU A 158 2.08 0.36 28.30
CA GLU A 158 0.98 1.09 27.69
C GLU A 158 -0.33 0.47 28.18
N GLU A 159 -0.58 0.66 29.47
CA GLU A 159 -1.93 1.01 29.88
C GLU A 159 -2.22 2.39 29.23
N ILE A 160 -3.33 2.48 28.50
CA ILE A 160 -3.86 3.68 27.80
C ILE A 160 -3.36 3.88 26.35
N ILE A 161 -3.98 3.15 25.41
CA ILE A 161 -4.37 3.78 24.12
C ILE A 161 -5.88 3.64 23.94
N PRO A 162 -6.65 4.73 24.09
CA PRO A 162 -8.07 4.74 23.80
C PRO A 162 -8.30 4.67 22.30
N ARG A 163 -9.49 4.18 21.95
CA ARG A 163 -10.08 4.20 20.61
C ARG A 163 -9.81 5.52 19.85
N CYS A 164 -9.46 5.34 18.57
CA CYS A 164 -9.69 6.27 17.44
C CYS A 164 -8.85 7.55 17.35
N ARG A 165 -7.94 7.61 16.36
CA ARG A 165 -8.07 8.33 15.07
C ARG A 165 -6.71 8.30 14.39
N PHE A 166 -6.69 7.95 13.11
CA PHE A 166 -5.56 8.24 12.22
C PHE A 166 -5.65 9.72 11.82
N PRO A 167 -4.68 10.56 12.22
CA PRO A 167 -4.29 11.69 11.40
C PRO A 167 -2.86 11.48 10.90
N CYS A 168 -2.65 11.78 9.62
CA CYS A 168 -1.35 11.85 8.97
C CYS A 168 -0.37 12.72 9.77
N SER A 169 0.48 12.11 10.61
CA SER A 169 1.47 12.81 11.43
C SER A 169 2.83 12.89 10.73
N ARG A 170 2.94 13.73 9.71
CA ARG A 170 4.25 14.26 9.28
C ARG A 170 4.42 15.76 9.54
N GLY A 171 3.33 16.48 9.82
CA GLY A 171 3.35 17.91 10.14
C GLY A 171 3.24 18.28 11.63
N TYR A 172 2.92 17.33 12.52
CA TYR A 172 2.64 17.64 13.93
C TYR A 172 3.90 17.76 14.79
N LEU A 173 4.98 17.03 14.45
CA LEU A 173 6.20 16.97 15.26
C LEU A 173 6.92 18.34 15.32
N THR A 174 6.89 19.11 14.23
CA THR A 174 7.61 20.38 14.12
C THR A 174 6.99 21.50 14.98
N LYS A 175 5.69 21.43 15.30
CA LYS A 175 5.04 22.43 16.17
C LYS A 175 5.36 22.20 17.65
N CYS A 176 5.47 20.96 18.11
CA CYS A 176 5.79 20.67 19.51
C CYS A 176 7.22 21.07 19.89
N ILE A 177 8.19 20.90 18.97
CA ILE A 177 9.60 21.27 19.20
C ILE A 177 9.78 22.78 19.40
N ASN A 178 8.99 23.61 18.71
CA ASN A 178 9.07 25.07 18.85
C ASN A 178 8.37 25.61 20.11
N TRP A 179 7.47 24.84 20.71
CA TRP A 179 6.81 25.22 21.96
C TRP A 179 7.71 24.99 23.18
N GLN A 180 8.54 23.94 23.19
CA GLN A 180 9.50 23.67 24.26
C GLN A 180 10.71 24.61 24.31
N LYS A 181 10.94 25.43 23.28
CA LYS A 181 12.02 26.45 23.28
C LYS A 181 11.60 27.81 23.85
N LYS A 182 10.37 27.92 24.38
CA LYS A 182 9.80 29.17 24.92
C LYS A 182 9.46 29.12 26.42
N GLN A 183 9.91 28.09 27.14
CA GLN A 183 10.04 28.09 28.60
C GLN A 183 11.51 27.96 28.97
#